data_AF-A0A8T7EZM1-F1
#
_entry.id   AF-A0A8T7EZM1-F1
#
_cell.length_a   1.000
_cell.length_b   1.000
_cell.length_c   1.000
_cell.angle_alpha   90.00
_cell.angle_beta   90.00
_cell.angle_gamma   90.00
#
_symmetry.space_group_name_H-M   'P 1'
#
loop_
_entity.id
_entity.type
_entity.pdbx_description
1 polymer ?
#
loop_
_entity_poly.entity_id
_entity_poly.type
_entity_poly.pdbx_seq_one_letter_code
_entity_poly.pdbx_strand_id
1 'polypeptide(L)'
;MENYYPIEVTRSSEDDAMERERVGQLAILIGTLGLMLVLIGLFPTITGLEPKSGIGVLQILVACIGLTLLIIGALLFSKITFYPHQPTNLAQQIGVRLSLTGLLMTGAAGLADVLGFGSHAPDSANQIVPVLGKWQAFGMIVGFMVASLGVIVFTWMGPSSTDDPASN
;
A
#
# COMPACT_ATOMS: atom_id res chain seq x y z
N MET A 1 46.57 -3.84 32.23
CA MET A 1 45.88 -3.32 31.04
C MET A 1 44.92 -4.40 30.61
N GLU A 2 43.66 -4.27 31.00
CA GLU A 2 42.58 -5.21 30.67
C GLU A 2 42.42 -5.24 29.15
N ASN A 3 42.65 -6.40 28.53
CA ASN A 3 42.50 -6.57 27.10
C ASN A 3 41.00 -6.65 26.79
N TYR A 4 40.41 -5.53 26.40
CA TYR A 4 39.02 -5.43 25.96
C TYR A 4 38.92 -6.06 24.57
N TYR A 5 38.66 -7.37 24.53
CA TYR A 5 38.18 -8.02 23.32
C TYR A 5 36.76 -7.48 23.07
N PRO A 6 36.50 -6.79 21.95
CA PRO A 6 35.14 -6.46 21.58
C PRO A 6 34.39 -7.78 21.36
N ILE A 7 33.30 -7.98 22.09
CA ILE A 7 32.40 -9.10 21.87
C ILE A 7 31.68 -8.78 20.56
N GLU A 8 32.21 -9.25 19.43
CA GLU A 8 31.44 -9.30 18.19
C GLU A 8 30.22 -10.19 18.47
N VAL A 9 29.08 -9.55 18.69
CA VAL A 9 27.77 -10.19 18.71
C VAL A 9 27.57 -10.75 17.31
N THR A 10 28.08 -11.97 17.10
CA THR A 10 27.83 -12.73 15.88
C THR A 10 26.36 -13.08 15.91
N ARG A 11 25.54 -12.24 15.25
CA ARG A 11 24.13 -12.54 15.01
C ARG A 11 24.07 -13.94 14.41
N SER A 12 23.40 -14.86 15.09
CA SER A 12 23.30 -16.23 14.59
C SER A 12 22.50 -16.20 13.28
N SER A 13 22.86 -17.01 12.30
CA SER A 13 22.06 -17.19 11.08
C SER A 13 20.62 -17.63 11.41
N GLU A 14 20.40 -18.24 12.58
CA GLU A 14 19.09 -18.62 13.08
C GLU A 14 18.26 -17.40 13.52
N ASP A 15 18.89 -16.39 14.14
CA ASP A 15 18.23 -15.14 14.53
C ASP A 15 17.76 -14.37 13.28
N ASP A 16 18.58 -14.35 12.23
CA ASP A 16 18.26 -13.74 10.95
C ASP A 16 17.11 -14.45 10.21
N ALA A 17 17.01 -15.77 10.31
CA ALA A 17 15.93 -16.54 9.72
C ALA A 17 14.60 -16.29 10.46
N MET A 18 14.65 -16.29 11.79
CA MET A 18 13.48 -16.04 12.64
C MET A 18 12.92 -14.63 12.45
N GLU A 19 13.79 -13.63 12.31
CA GLU A 19 13.37 -12.25 12.05
C GLU A 19 12.63 -12.12 10.71
N ARG A 20 13.10 -12.78 9.65
CA ARG A 20 12.42 -12.74 8.33
C ARG A 20 11.05 -13.35 8.38
N GLU A 21 10.91 -14.48 9.08
CA GLU A 21 9.62 -15.14 9.19
C GLU A 21 8.61 -14.19 9.85
N ARG A 22 9.02 -13.51 10.93
CA ARG A 22 8.19 -12.51 11.61
C ARG A 22 7.85 -11.33 10.71
N VAL A 23 8.82 -10.78 9.97
CA VAL A 23 8.57 -9.65 9.06
C VAL A 23 7.69 -10.07 7.88
N GLY A 24 7.86 -11.30 7.36
CA GLY A 24 7.00 -11.86 6.31
C GLY A 24 5.56 -12.05 6.78
N GLN A 25 5.36 -12.62 7.97
CA GLN A 25 4.05 -12.74 8.61
C GLN A 25 3.42 -11.37 8.84
N LEU A 26 4.19 -10.38 9.30
CA LEU A 26 3.73 -9.01 9.48
C LEU A 26 3.30 -8.37 8.14
N ALA A 27 4.04 -8.60 7.05
CA ALA A 27 3.69 -8.10 5.73
C ALA A 27 2.35 -8.66 5.23
N ILE A 28 2.13 -9.96 5.41
CA ILE A 28 0.88 -10.63 5.06
C ILE A 28 -0.27 -10.10 5.93
N LEU A 29 -0.05 -9.93 7.23
CA LEU A 29 -1.04 -9.38 8.16
C LEU A 29 -1.44 -7.96 7.75
N ILE A 30 -0.46 -7.09 7.49
CA ILE A 30 -0.69 -5.70 7.06
C ILE A 30 -1.43 -5.66 5.72
N GLY A 31 -1.00 -6.45 4.74
CA GLY A 31 -1.65 -6.53 3.43
C GLY A 31 -3.09 -7.02 3.52
N THR A 32 -3.34 -8.07 4.31
CA THR A 32 -4.68 -8.65 4.51
C THR A 32 -5.60 -7.69 5.27
N LEU A 33 -5.09 -7.01 6.30
CA LEU A 33 -5.82 -5.96 7.03
C LEU A 33 -6.18 -4.81 6.07
N GLY A 34 -5.22 -4.37 5.26
CA GLY A 34 -5.46 -3.35 4.23
C GLY A 34 -6.57 -3.75 3.26
N LEU A 35 -6.54 -4.99 2.76
CA LEU A 35 -7.60 -5.53 1.89
C LEU A 35 -8.97 -5.50 2.57
N MET A 36 -9.06 -5.92 3.84
CA MET A 36 -10.31 -5.90 4.59
C MET A 36 -10.86 -4.47 4.76
N LEU A 37 -9.99 -3.50 5.07
CA LEU A 37 -10.39 -2.09 5.15
C LEU A 37 -10.90 -1.55 3.80
N VAL A 38 -10.27 -1.91 2.68
CA VAL A 38 -10.76 -1.55 1.35
C VAL A 38 -12.17 -2.10 1.12
N LEU A 39 -12.42 -3.36 1.46
CA LEU A 39 -13.74 -3.98 1.29
C LEU A 39 -14.80 -3.32 2.18
N ILE A 40 -14.47 -3.03 3.45
CA ILE A 40 -15.36 -2.33 4.39
C ILE A 40 -15.67 -0.91 3.90
N GLY A 41 -14.66 -0.20 3.39
CA GLY A 41 -14.83 1.15 2.85
C GLY A 41 -15.66 1.16 1.56
N LEU A 42 -15.45 0.20 0.66
CA LEU A 42 -16.11 0.16 -0.64
C LEU A 42 -17.55 -0.39 -0.58
N PHE A 43 -17.81 -1.33 0.32
CA PHE A 43 -19.11 -2.00 0.45
C PHE A 43 -19.72 -1.80 1.83
N PRO A 44 -20.25 -0.61 2.14
CA PRO A 44 -20.84 -0.35 3.45
C PRO A 44 -22.08 -1.18 3.75
N THR A 45 -22.72 -1.75 2.73
CA THR A 45 -23.84 -2.68 2.91
C THR A 45 -23.46 -3.89 3.76
N ILE A 46 -22.17 -4.27 3.84
CA ILE A 46 -21.72 -5.37 4.71
C ILE A 46 -21.75 -5.01 6.20
N THR A 47 -21.82 -3.72 6.56
CA THR A 47 -21.86 -3.28 7.96
C THR A 47 -23.29 -3.08 8.50
N GLY A 48 -24.30 -3.24 7.64
CA GLY A 48 -25.71 -3.14 8.05
C GLY A 48 -26.16 -1.74 8.49
N LEU A 49 -25.35 -0.72 8.24
CA LEU A 49 -25.69 0.67 8.57
C LEU A 49 -26.71 1.21 7.57
N GLU A 50 -27.83 1.73 8.08
CA GLU A 50 -28.79 2.47 7.25
C GLU A 50 -28.08 3.69 6.61
N PRO A 51 -28.29 3.96 5.31
CA PRO A 51 -27.63 5.05 4.61
C PRO A 51 -28.08 6.41 5.17
N LYS A 52 -27.43 6.86 6.24
CA LYS A 52 -27.55 8.21 6.78
C LYS A 52 -26.58 9.14 6.06
N SER A 53 -27.06 10.35 5.77
CA SER A 53 -26.26 11.44 5.19
C SER A 53 -24.98 11.66 6.01
N GLY A 54 -23.81 11.46 5.39
CA GLY A 54 -22.48 11.66 6.01
C GLY A 54 -21.57 10.41 6.11
N ILE A 55 -22.09 9.19 6.00
CA ILE A 55 -21.28 7.96 6.16
C ILE A 55 -20.34 7.72 4.95
N GLY A 56 -20.68 8.26 3.77
CA GLY A 56 -19.88 8.10 2.54
C GLY A 56 -18.46 8.67 2.62
N VAL A 57 -18.24 9.77 3.34
CA VAL A 57 -16.90 10.36 3.50
C VAL A 57 -15.99 9.46 4.34
N LEU A 58 -16.53 8.92 5.43
CA LEU A 58 -15.79 8.00 6.29
C LEU A 58 -15.43 6.72 5.54
N GLN A 59 -16.34 6.22 4.69
CA GLN A 59 -16.09 5.06 3.83
C GLN A 59 -14.91 5.26 2.89
N ILE A 60 -14.84 6.41 2.22
CA ILE A 60 -13.74 6.72 1.30
C ILE A 60 -12.41 6.86 2.06
N LEU A 61 -12.42 7.49 3.23
CA LEU A 61 -11.25 7.58 4.10
C LEU A 61 -10.76 6.19 4.53
N VAL A 62 -11.67 5.32 4.97
CA VAL A 62 -11.36 3.94 5.36
C VAL A 62 -10.81 3.14 4.16
N ALA A 63 -11.39 3.30 2.97
CA ALA A 63 -10.90 2.66 1.75
C ALA A 63 -9.49 3.15 1.37
N CYS A 64 -9.21 4.46 1.48
CA CYS A 64 -7.88 5.02 1.20
C CYS A 64 -6.81 4.53 2.20
N ILE A 65 -7.15 4.47 3.49
CA ILE A 65 -6.25 3.92 4.53
C ILE A 65 -6.00 2.43 4.26
N GLY A 66 -7.06 1.67 3.96
CA GLY A 66 -6.96 0.26 3.60
C GLY A 66 -6.05 0.04 2.39
N LEU A 67 -6.21 0.87 1.35
CA LEU A 67 -5.40 0.77 0.15
C LEU A 67 -3.92 1.08 0.43
N THR A 68 -3.65 2.05 1.29
CA THR A 68 -2.28 2.39 1.72
C THR A 68 -1.62 1.20 2.41
N LEU A 69 -2.33 0.58 3.36
CA LEU A 69 -1.87 -0.62 4.06
C LEU A 69 -1.68 -1.80 3.11
N LEU A 70 -2.61 -1.98 2.16
CA LEU A 70 -2.54 -3.04 1.16
C LEU A 70 -1.28 -2.91 0.29
N ILE A 71 -1.00 -1.71 -0.23
CA ILE A 71 0.18 -1.44 -1.07
C ILE A 71 1.47 -1.60 -0.28
N ILE A 72 1.53 -1.08 0.95
CA ILE A 72 2.71 -1.25 1.82
C ILE A 72 2.96 -2.72 2.13
N GLY A 73 1.92 -3.47 2.49
CA GLY A 73 2.00 -4.91 2.74
C GLY A 73 2.50 -5.67 1.51
N ALA A 74 2.01 -5.34 0.32
CA ALA A 74 2.43 -5.95 -0.93
C ALA A 74 3.91 -5.67 -1.26
N LEU A 75 4.38 -4.43 -1.08
CA LEU A 75 5.79 -4.08 -1.30
C LEU A 75 6.72 -4.78 -0.30
N LEU A 76 6.33 -4.83 0.98
CA LEU A 76 7.12 -5.50 2.02
C LEU A 76 7.18 -7.01 1.78
N PHE A 77 6.04 -7.63 1.47
CA PHE A 77 5.98 -9.05 1.12
C PHE A 77 6.84 -9.35 -0.11
N SER A 78 6.70 -8.57 -1.19
CA SER A 78 7.49 -8.77 -2.40
C SER A 78 9.00 -8.64 -2.15
N LYS A 79 9.43 -7.75 -1.26
CA LYS A 79 10.86 -7.60 -0.93
C LYS A 79 11.42 -8.84 -0.24
N ILE A 80 10.66 -9.38 0.72
CA ILE A 80 11.10 -10.51 1.55
C ILE A 80 11.06 -11.83 0.75
N THR A 81 10.03 -12.01 -0.07
CA THR A 81 9.83 -13.25 -0.84
C THR A 81 10.77 -13.36 -2.03
N PHE A 82 10.96 -12.29 -2.81
CA PHE A 82 11.69 -12.39 -4.08
C PHE A 82 13.15 -11.94 -3.97
N TYR A 83 13.48 -11.01 -3.08
CA TYR A 83 14.81 -10.40 -3.02
C TYR A 83 15.39 -10.34 -1.61
N PRO A 84 15.47 -11.47 -0.87
CA PRO A 84 16.11 -11.49 0.44
C PRO A 84 17.61 -11.16 0.29
N HIS A 85 18.05 -10.08 0.95
CA HIS A 85 19.43 -9.55 0.99
C HIS A 85 19.97 -8.84 -0.24
N GLN A 86 19.17 -8.64 -1.29
CA GLN A 86 19.68 -7.87 -2.42
C GLN A 86 19.41 -6.37 -2.21
N PRO A 87 20.40 -5.51 -2.48
CA PRO A 87 20.17 -4.07 -2.47
C PRO A 87 19.10 -3.72 -3.51
N THR A 88 18.26 -2.75 -3.18
CA THR A 88 17.13 -2.37 -4.04
C THR A 88 17.64 -1.70 -5.31
N ASN A 89 17.38 -2.33 -6.46
CA ASN A 89 17.79 -1.80 -7.77
C ASN A 89 17.04 -0.48 -8.09
N LEU A 90 17.59 0.32 -8.99
CA LEU A 90 17.01 1.58 -9.45
C LEU A 90 15.59 1.38 -9.99
N ALA A 91 15.34 0.28 -10.71
CA ALA A 91 14.01 -0.07 -11.20
C ALA A 91 13.01 -0.36 -10.07
N GLN A 92 13.45 -1.03 -9.00
CA GLN A 92 12.61 -1.26 -7.82
C GLN A 92 12.31 0.05 -7.08
N GLN A 93 13.27 0.97 -6.99
CA GLN A 93 13.02 2.30 -6.43
C GLN A 93 12.01 3.10 -7.26
N ILE A 94 12.05 2.97 -8.59
CA ILE A 94 11.04 3.55 -9.49
C ILE A 94 9.68 2.91 -9.24
N GLY A 95 9.60 1.58 -9.11
CA GLY A 95 8.36 0.86 -8.78
C GLY A 95 7.70 1.36 -7.49
N VAL A 96 8.49 1.54 -6.42
CA VAL A 96 7.99 2.11 -5.16
C VAL A 96 7.46 3.53 -5.35
N ARG A 97 8.20 4.40 -6.04
CA ARG A 97 7.76 5.78 -6.30
C ARG A 97 6.50 5.83 -7.15
N LEU A 98 6.42 5.00 -8.18
CA LEU A 98 5.23 4.88 -9.03
C LEU A 98 4.03 4.44 -8.20
N SER A 99 4.24 3.46 -7.31
CA SER A 99 3.19 2.97 -6.42
C SER A 99 2.68 4.08 -5.47
N LEU A 100 3.60 4.84 -4.87
CA LEU A 100 3.28 5.98 -4.01
C LEU A 100 2.55 7.10 -4.77
N THR A 101 2.94 7.39 -6.02
CA THR A 101 2.23 8.39 -6.83
C THR A 101 0.82 7.94 -7.21
N GLY A 102 0.61 6.65 -7.49
CA GLY A 102 -0.73 6.10 -7.72
C GLY A 102 -1.60 6.18 -6.46
N LEU A 103 -1.01 5.91 -5.29
CA LEU A 103 -1.69 6.04 -4.01
C LEU A 103 -2.07 7.50 -3.72
N LEU A 104 -1.17 8.45 -4.00
CA LEU A 104 -1.45 9.90 -3.90
C LEU A 104 -2.59 10.31 -4.84
N MET A 105 -2.58 9.86 -6.09
CA MET A 105 -3.66 10.13 -7.05
C MET A 105 -5.00 9.58 -6.58
N THR A 106 -5.00 8.35 -6.05
CA THR A 106 -6.20 7.72 -5.49
C THR A 106 -6.73 8.51 -4.30
N GLY A 107 -5.86 8.90 -3.37
CA GLY A 107 -6.21 9.70 -2.21
C GLY A 107 -6.74 11.08 -2.60
N ALA A 108 -6.08 11.76 -3.53
CA ALA A 108 -6.51 13.07 -4.03
C ALA A 108 -7.88 13.00 -4.71
N ALA A 109 -8.12 11.98 -5.54
CA ALA A 109 -9.41 11.77 -6.17
C ALA A 109 -10.49 11.42 -5.14
N GLY A 110 -10.21 10.51 -4.21
CA GLY A 110 -11.16 10.08 -3.16
C GLY A 110 -11.51 11.19 -2.16
N LEU A 111 -10.58 12.11 -1.90
CA LEU A 111 -10.80 13.24 -1.01
C LEU A 111 -11.28 14.51 -1.73
N ALA A 112 -11.48 14.46 -3.05
CA ALA A 112 -11.89 15.63 -3.84
C ALA A 112 -13.22 16.24 -3.35
N ASP A 113 -14.22 15.38 -3.06
CA ASP A 113 -15.50 15.81 -2.49
C ASP A 113 -15.34 16.44 -1.08
N VAL A 114 -14.41 15.95 -0.25
CA VAL A 114 -14.16 16.50 1.10
C VAL A 114 -13.43 17.84 1.06
N LEU A 115 -12.55 18.02 0.08
CA LEU A 115 -11.76 19.24 -0.11
C LEU A 115 -12.55 20.36 -0.82
N GLY A 116 -13.80 20.11 -1.23
CA GLY A 116 -14.65 21.10 -1.88
C GLY A 116 -14.42 21.27 -3.38
N PHE A 117 -13.60 20.42 -3.99
CA PHE A 117 -13.41 20.32 -5.46
C PHE A 117 -14.37 19.30 -6.11
N GLY A 118 -15.25 18.72 -5.31
CA GLY A 118 -16.18 17.66 -5.65
C GLY A 118 -17.31 18.05 -6.58
N SER A 119 -17.89 17.05 -7.25
CA SER A 119 -18.99 17.25 -8.20
C SER A 119 -20.37 17.43 -7.56
N HIS A 120 -20.50 17.12 -6.26
CA HIS A 120 -21.72 17.35 -5.48
C HIS A 120 -21.41 18.30 -4.33
N ALA A 121 -21.43 19.60 -4.62
CA ALA A 121 -21.58 20.60 -3.57
C ALA A 121 -22.94 20.38 -2.85
N PRO A 122 -23.04 20.58 -1.52
CA PRO A 122 -24.26 20.39 -0.76
C PRO A 122 -25.27 21.51 -1.06
N ASP A 123 -25.81 21.54 -2.28
CA ASP A 123 -26.92 22.41 -2.64
C ASP A 123 -27.77 21.76 -3.73
N SER A 124 -28.60 20.79 -3.33
CA SER A 124 -29.79 20.39 -4.07
C SER A 124 -30.66 19.53 -3.17
N ALA A 125 -31.74 20.14 -2.68
CA ALA A 125 -32.72 19.64 -1.73
C ALA A 125 -33.56 18.42 -2.20
N ASN A 126 -33.01 17.50 -3.00
CA ASN A 126 -33.76 16.34 -3.49
C ASN A 126 -32.92 15.09 -3.85
N GLN A 127 -31.66 14.97 -3.41
CA GLN A 127 -30.86 13.76 -3.65
C GLN A 127 -30.60 13.01 -2.34
N ILE A 128 -31.36 11.95 -2.12
CA ILE A 128 -31.42 11.15 -0.88
C ILE A 128 -30.17 10.26 -0.69
N VAL A 129 -29.19 10.30 -1.58
CA VAL A 129 -27.96 9.51 -1.46
C VAL A 129 -26.75 10.36 -1.86
N PRO A 130 -25.77 10.60 -0.97
CA PRO A 130 -24.48 11.17 -1.34
C PRO A 130 -23.77 10.18 -2.27
N VAL A 131 -23.88 10.38 -3.58
CA VAL A 131 -23.25 9.51 -4.57
C VAL A 131 -21.87 10.09 -4.90
N LEU A 132 -20.84 9.26 -4.73
CA LEU A 132 -19.50 9.50 -5.28
C LEU A 132 -19.60 10.05 -6.71
N GLY A 133 -18.98 11.21 -6.96
CA GLY A 133 -18.88 11.72 -8.32
C GLY A 133 -18.29 10.68 -9.26
N LYS A 134 -18.91 10.44 -10.43
CA LYS A 134 -18.40 9.46 -11.42
C LYS A 134 -16.94 9.71 -11.77
N TRP A 135 -16.54 10.98 -11.85
CA TRP A 135 -15.16 11.42 -12.10
C TRP A 135 -14.21 11.13 -10.94
N GLN A 136 -14.70 11.24 -9.70
CA GLN A 136 -13.94 10.89 -8.50
C GLN A 136 -13.71 9.37 -8.43
N ALA A 137 -14.74 8.56 -8.67
CA ALA A 137 -14.59 7.11 -8.73
C ALA A 137 -13.62 6.68 -9.84
N PHE A 138 -13.70 7.32 -11.02
CA PHE A 138 -12.76 7.08 -12.11
C PHE A 138 -11.31 7.43 -11.72
N GLY A 139 -11.09 8.59 -11.11
CA GLY A 139 -9.77 9.01 -10.63
C GLY A 139 -9.17 8.04 -9.60
N MET A 140 -10.00 7.52 -8.68
CA MET A 140 -9.56 6.50 -7.72
C MET A 140 -9.16 5.20 -8.40
N ILE A 141 -9.92 4.73 -9.39
CA ILE A 141 -9.62 3.49 -10.13
C ILE A 141 -8.31 3.63 -10.91
N VAL A 142 -8.11 4.77 -11.58
CA VAL A 142 -6.87 5.04 -12.32
C VAL A 142 -5.67 5.11 -11.38
N GLY A 143 -5.79 5.83 -10.27
CA GLY A 143 -4.74 5.89 -9.25
C GLY A 143 -4.40 4.52 -8.68
N PHE A 144 -5.43 3.69 -8.42
CA PHE A 144 -5.26 2.32 -7.94
C PHE A 144 -4.50 1.46 -8.96
N MET A 145 -4.87 1.52 -10.24
CA MET A 145 -4.17 0.82 -11.32
C MET A 145 -2.69 1.22 -11.40
N VAL A 146 -2.39 2.52 -11.29
CA VAL A 146 -1.00 3.01 -11.24
C VAL A 146 -0.28 2.49 -10.00
N ALA A 147 -0.95 2.47 -8.85
CA ALA A 147 -0.38 1.96 -7.60
C ALA A 147 0.00 0.48 -7.70
N SER A 148 -0.92 -0.34 -8.24
CA SER A 148 -0.70 -1.77 -8.49
C SER A 148 0.38 -2.02 -9.54
N LEU A 149 0.45 -1.21 -10.60
CA LEU A 149 1.49 -1.32 -11.62
C LEU A 149 2.88 -1.05 -11.03
N GLY A 150 3.00 -0.12 -10.09
CA GLY A 150 4.24 0.10 -9.34
C GLY A 150 4.71 -1.12 -8.54
N VAL A 151 3.78 -1.85 -7.92
CA VAL A 151 4.09 -3.12 -7.22
C VAL A 151 4.55 -4.18 -8.22
N ILE A 152 3.89 -4.31 -9.37
CA ILE A 152 4.28 -5.26 -10.41
C ILE A 152 5.70 -4.96 -10.90
N VAL A 153 6.02 -3.70 -11.20
CA VAL A 153 7.37 -3.29 -11.61
C VAL A 153 8.40 -3.65 -10.54
N PHE A 154 8.08 -3.45 -9.27
CA PHE A 154 8.95 -3.82 -8.15
C PHE A 154 9.23 -5.33 -8.09
N THR A 155 8.20 -6.15 -8.28
CA THR A 155 8.32 -7.62 -8.22
C THR A 155 9.00 -8.20 -9.46
N TRP A 156 8.80 -7.62 -10.64
CA TRP A 156 9.32 -8.18 -11.90
C TRP A 156 10.76 -7.74 -12.20
N MET A 157 11.15 -6.51 -11.84
CA MET A 157 12.41 -5.89 -12.27
C MET A 157 13.50 -5.93 -11.19
N GLY A 158 13.53 -6.97 -10.37
CA GLY A 158 14.60 -7.09 -9.38
C GLY A 158 15.91 -7.63 -9.95
N PRO A 159 16.98 -7.54 -9.15
CA PRO A 159 18.36 -7.73 -9.60
C PRO A 159 18.61 -9.09 -10.26
N SER A 160 19.22 -9.04 -11.44
CA SER A 160 19.76 -10.20 -12.16
C SER A 160 21.10 -10.61 -11.56
N SER A 161 21.32 -11.91 -11.36
CA SER A 161 22.52 -12.53 -10.75
C SER A 161 23.85 -12.29 -11.49
N THR A 162 23.86 -11.44 -12.51
CA THR A 162 24.97 -11.22 -13.45
C THR A 162 25.96 -10.12 -13.03
N ASP A 163 25.70 -9.41 -11.94
CA ASP A 163 26.61 -8.38 -11.42
C ASP A 163 27.60 -8.92 -10.38
N ASP A 164 27.96 -10.21 -10.46
CA ASP A 164 29.02 -10.80 -9.64
C ASP A 164 30.39 -10.57 -10.33
N PRO A 165 31.26 -9.67 -9.80
CA PRO A 165 32.60 -9.47 -10.31
C PRO A 165 33.52 -10.68 -10.13
N ALA A 166 33.06 -11.77 -9.50
CA ALA A 166 33.82 -13.02 -9.35
C ALA A 166 33.71 -13.98 -10.55
N SER A 167 33.10 -13.57 -11.67
CA SER A 167 32.90 -14.42 -12.86
C SER A 167 33.93 -14.27 -13.99
N ASN A 168 35.10 -13.65 -13.73
CA ASN A 168 36.27 -13.71 -14.63
C ASN A 168 37.53 -14.14 -13.90
#